data_AF-A0A497TAX4-F1
#
_entry.id   AF-A0A497TAX4-F1
#
_cell.length_a   1.000
_cell.length_b   1.000
_cell.length_c   1.000
_cell.angle_alpha   90.00
_cell.angle_beta   90.00
_cell.angle_gamma   90.00
#
_symmetry.space_group_name_H-M   'P 1'
#
loop_
_entity.id
_entity.type
_entity.pdbx_description
1 polymer ?
#
loop_
_entity_poly.entity_id
_entity_poly.type
_entity_poly.pdbx_seq_one_letter_code
_entity_poly.pdbx_strand_id
1 'polypeptide(L)' 'MDAWLEVAILKCPNCGNLLAEPVWFLELEQDITCSVCRKTWQASRNLLDKVMLRFEIEGKKVKSVSFSRTA' A
#
# COMPACT_ATOMS: atom_id res chain seq x y z
N MET A 1 -12.32 1.28 19.27
CA MET A 1 -12.89 1.80 18.00
C MET A 1 -12.02 1.28 16.87
N ASP A 2 -12.53 1.21 15.65
CA ASP A 2 -11.78 0.70 14.51
C ASP A 2 -11.53 1.79 13.47
N ALA A 3 -10.37 1.71 12.82
CA ALA A 3 -10.04 2.49 11.63
C ALA A 3 -9.49 1.55 10.55
N TRP A 4 -9.55 1.98 9.29
CA TRP A 4 -9.17 1.15 8.15
C TRP A 4 -8.30 1.90 7.14
N LEU A 5 -7.38 1.17 6.50
CA LEU A 5 -6.58 1.65 5.38
C LEU A 5 -6.45 0.52 4.35
N GLU A 6 -6.83 0.79 3.11
CA GLU A 6 -6.52 -0.13 2.01
C GLU A 6 -5.10 0.15 1.49
N VAL A 7 -4.30 -0.90 1.43
CA VAL A 7 -2.89 -0.86 1.01
C VAL A 7 -2.70 -1.69 -0.25
N ALA A 8 -2.12 -1.09 -1.26
CA ALA A 8 -1.63 -1.74 -2.47
C ALA A 8 -0.19 -2.22 -2.28
N ILE A 9 0.07 -3.47 -2.66
CA ILE A 9 1.42 -4.00 -2.78
C ILE A 9 1.84 -3.90 -4.24
N LEU A 10 2.93 -3.19 -4.50
CA LEU A 10 3.48 -2.98 -5.84
C LEU A 10 4.83 -3.67 -5.95
N LYS A 11 5.19 -4.08 -7.17
CA LYS A 11 6.56 -4.51 -7.49
C LYS A 11 7.24 -3.49 -8.38
N CYS A 12 8.42 -3.05 -7.99
CA CYS A 12 9.28 -2.26 -8.87
C CYS A 12 9.61 -3.10 -10.12
N PRO A 13 9.25 -2.65 -11.34
CA PRO A 13 9.52 -3.41 -12.57
C PRO A 13 11.01 -3.45 -12.91
N ASN A 14 11.83 -2.61 -12.27
CA ASN A 14 13.23 -2.46 -12.60
C ASN A 14 14.19 -3.26 -11.72
N CYS A 15 13.90 -3.38 -10.41
CA CYS A 15 14.76 -4.08 -9.46
C CYS A 15 14.02 -5.13 -8.62
N GLY A 16 12.71 -5.27 -8.80
CA GLY A 16 11.90 -6.25 -8.07
C GLY A 16 11.56 -5.89 -6.62
N ASN A 17 12.01 -4.74 -6.10
CA ASN A 17 11.66 -4.28 -4.76
C ASN A 17 10.14 -4.19 -4.57
N LEU A 18 9.63 -4.60 -3.41
CA LEU A 18 8.22 -4.47 -3.06
C LEU A 18 7.96 -3.11 -2.40
N LEU A 19 6.85 -2.48 -2.75
CA LEU A 19 6.38 -1.23 -2.18
C LEU A 19 4.98 -1.45 -1.61
N ALA A 20 4.68 -0.79 -0.50
CA ALA A 20 3.36 -0.76 0.10
C ALA A 20 2.89 0.69 0.09
N GLU A 21 1.81 0.97 -0.64
CA GLU A 21 1.27 2.32 -0.81
C GLU A 21 -0.23 2.33 -0.52
N PRO A 22 -0.80 3.44 -0.03
CA PRO A 22 -2.25 3.56 0.08
C PRO A 22 -2.91 3.35 -1.30
N VAL A 23 -4.02 2.60 -1.37
CA VAL A 23 -4.68 2.31 -2.67
C VAL A 23 -5.09 3.59 -3.40
N TRP A 24 -5.52 4.62 -2.68
CA TRP A 24 -5.91 5.92 -3.28
C TRP A 24 -4.76 6.57 -4.07
N PHE A 25 -3.50 6.26 -3.77
CA PHE A 25 -2.36 6.76 -4.54
C PHE A 25 -2.40 6.25 -5.98
N LEU A 26 -2.91 5.04 -6.21
CA LEU A 26 -3.03 4.46 -7.55
C LEU A 26 -4.12 5.11 -8.40
N GLU A 27 -5.17 5.63 -7.75
CA GLU A 27 -6.28 6.32 -8.42
C GLU A 27 -5.88 7.68 -8.97
N LEU A 28 -4.79 8.26 -8.46
CA LEU A 28 -4.23 9.50 -8.99
C LEU A 28 -3.47 9.30 -10.30
N GLU A 29 -3.29 8.05 -10.76
CA GLU A 29 -2.52 7.67 -11.95
C GLU A 29 -1.11 8.27 -12.00
N GLN A 30 -0.56 8.60 -10.83
CA GLN A 30 0.77 9.20 -10.71
C GLN A 30 1.88 8.17 -10.84
N ASP A 31 3.02 8.69 -11.29
CA ASP A 31 4.26 7.95 -11.28
C ASP A 31 4.82 7.81 -9.86
N ILE A 32 5.39 6.65 -9.56
CA ILE A 32 6.08 6.36 -8.31
C ILE A 32 7.57 6.16 -8.55
N THR A 33 8.39 6.61 -7.60
CA THR A 33 9.85 6.43 -7.65
C THR A 33 10.28 5.36 -6.66
N CYS A 34 11.03 4.35 -7.13
CA CYS A 34 11.56 3.30 -6.26
C CYS A 34 12.56 3.89 -5.27
N SER A 35 12.35 3.65 -3.98
CA SER A 35 13.31 4.02 -2.93
C SER A 35 14.68 3.33 -3.09
N VAL A 36 14.72 2.16 -3.73
CA VAL A 36 15.94 1.35 -3.93
C VAL A 36 16.68 1.75 -5.20
N CYS A 37 16.09 1.56 -6.38
CA CYS A 37 16.79 1.77 -7.65
C CYS A 37 16.54 3.15 -8.28
N ARG A 38 15.75 4.01 -7.63
CA ARG A 38 15.48 5.42 -8.02
C ARG A 38 14.84 5.63 -9.38
N LYS A 39 14.44 4.57 -10.07
CA LYS A 39 13.67 4.65 -11.32
C LYS A 39 12.21 4.96 -11.03
N THR A 40 11.54 5.54 -12.01
CA THR A 40 10.16 6.02 -11.93
C THR A 40 9.28 5.27 -12.93
N TRP A 41 8.05 4.93 -12.54
CA TRP A 41 7.06 4.25 -13.40
C TRP A 41 5.63 4.51 -12.94
N GLN A 42 4.64 4.26 -13.81
CA GLN A 42 3.23 4.35 -13.46
C GLN A 42 2.84 3.23 -12.48
N ALA A 43 2.44 3.62 -11.26
CA ALA A 43 2.28 2.71 -10.12
C ALA A 43 1.22 1.61 -10.38
N SER A 44 0.09 1.97 -10.98
CA SER A 44 -1.06 1.08 -11.21
C SER A 44 -0.75 -0.15 -12.09
N ARG A 45 0.25 -0.06 -12.98
CA ARG A 45 0.61 -1.15 -13.91
C ARG A 45 1.34 -2.32 -13.26
N ASN A 46 1.78 -2.17 -12.01
CA ASN A 46 2.61 -3.17 -11.32
C ASN A 46 2.04 -3.53 -9.94
N LEU A 47 0.71 -3.43 -9.81
CA LEU A 47 -0.03 -3.90 -8.65
C LEU A 47 0.05 -5.42 -8.54
N LEU A 48 0.41 -5.92 -7.37
CA LEU A 48 0.45 -7.34 -7.04
C LEU A 48 -0.73 -7.79 -6.18
N ASP A 49 -1.08 -6.99 -5.18
CA ASP A 49 -2.10 -7.35 -4.19
C ASP A 49 -2.73 -6.09 -3.58
N LYS A 50 -3.92 -6.24 -3.00
CA LYS A 50 -4.58 -5.24 -2.16
C LYS A 50 -5.02 -5.90 -0.86
N VAL A 51 -4.71 -5.23 0.25
CA VAL A 51 -5.13 -5.70 1.58
C VAL A 51 -5.77 -4.55 2.34
N MET A 52 -6.81 -4.86 3.10
CA MET A 52 -7.41 -3.93 4.04
C MET A 52 -6.74 -4.12 5.40
N LEU A 53 -6.09 -3.08 5.91
CA LEU A 53 -5.61 -3.02 7.29
C LEU A 53 -6.73 -2.53 8.19
N ARG A 54 -6.99 -3.25 9.28
CA ARG A 54 -7.85 -2.81 10.38
C ARG A 54 -6.97 -2.45 11.57
N PHE A 55 -7.17 -1.26 12.09
CA PHE A 55 -6.53 -0.73 13.29
C PHE A 55 -7.53 -0.73 14.44
N GLU A 56 -7.25 -1.51 15.48
CA GLU A 56 -7.97 -1.40 16.75
C GLU A 56 -7.37 -0.23 17.54
N ILE A 57 -8.20 0.73 17.94
CA ILE A 57 -7.80 1.91 18.70
C ILE A 57 -8.39 1.84 20.10
N GLU A 58 -7.51 2.00 21.10
CA GLU A 58 -7.84 2.08 22.53
C GLU A 58 -7.38 3.44 23.06
N GLY A 59 -8.34 4.27 23.50
CA GLY A 59 -8.08 5.67 23.83
C GLY A 59 -7.59 6.47 22.60
N LYS A 60 -6.36 6.97 22.64
CA LYS A 60 -5.70 7.75 21.57
C LYS A 60 -4.56 7.00 20.89
N LYS A 61 -4.45 5.69 21.09
CA LYS A 61 -3.35 4.88 20.56
C LYS A 61 -3.87 3.69 19.78
N VAL A 62 -3.11 3.29 18.77
CA VAL A 62 -3.30 2.00 18.10
C VAL A 62 -2.90 0.90 19.06
N LYS A 63 -3.79 -0.07 19.24
CA LYS A 63 -3.60 -1.25 20.09
C LYS A 63 -3.19 -2.47 19.27
N SER A 64 -3.83 -2.69 18.13
CA SER A 64 -3.52 -3.82 17.25
C SER A 64 -3.76 -3.46 15.79
N VAL A 65 -3.07 -4.17 14.89
CA VAL A 65 -3.27 -4.09 13.45
C VAL A 65 -3.48 -5.51 12.93
N SER A 66 -4.53 -5.70 12.13
CA SER A 66 -4.83 -6.95 11.43
C SER A 66 -5.09 -6.66 9.96
N PHE A 67 -5.02 -7.68 9.11
CA PHE A 67 -5.32 -7.52 7.68
C PHE A 67 -6.37 -8.53 7.23
N SER A 68 -7.19 -8.11 6.28
CA SER A 68 -8.03 -9.01 5.48
C SER A 68 -7.69 -8.81 4.01
N ARG A 69 -7.71 -9.89 3.23
CA ARG A 69 -7.64 -9.78 1.76
C ARG A 69 -8.96 -9.23 1.27
N THR A 70 -8.92 -8.17 0.48
CA THR A 70 -10.08 -7.75 -0.31
C THR A 70 -10.24 -8.79 -1.42
N ALA A 71 -11.42 -9.41 -1.49
CA ALA A 71 -11.75 -10.43 -2.49
C ALA A 71 -11.87 -9.81 -3.89
#